data_AF-A0A4R4SB61-F1
#
_entry.id   AF-A0A4R4SB61-F1
#
_cell.length_a   1.000
_cell.length_b   1.000
_cell.length_c   1.000
_cell.angle_alpha   90.00
_cell.angle_beta   90.00
_cell.angle_gamma   90.00
#
_symmetry.space_group_name_H-M   'P 1'
#
loop_
_entity.id
_entity.type
_entity.pdbx_description
1 polymer ?
#
loop_
_entity_poly.entity_id
_entity_poly.type
_entity_poly.pdbx_seq_one_letter_code
_entity_poly.pdbx_strand_id
1 'polypeptide(L)'
;MAIAAPIFAFQVQYWITMLLLVFALVIEGVALVHAITQRGEAFAAIGTLPKGGWIAILAVCLVLTLLTNNVLNIFGLIGIAASLIYLLDVRVGLRDLHDGRGSSW
;
A
#
# COMPACT_ATOMS: atom_id res chain seq x y z
N MET A 1 -11.06 -11.84 -33.69
CA MET A 1 -10.19 -12.89 -33.11
C MET A 1 -10.97 -13.53 -31.97
N ALA A 2 -11.70 -14.62 -32.24
CA ALA A 2 -12.42 -15.36 -31.21
C ALA A 2 -11.38 -16.12 -30.38
N ILE A 3 -11.07 -15.59 -29.20
CA ILE A 3 -10.22 -16.24 -28.22
C ILE A 3 -11.00 -17.46 -27.71
N ALA A 4 -10.61 -18.65 -28.16
CA ALA A 4 -11.07 -19.93 -27.62
C ALA A 4 -10.40 -20.16 -26.24
N ALA A 5 -10.50 -19.18 -25.35
CA ALA A 5 -10.10 -19.36 -23.96
C ALA A 5 -11.05 -20.42 -23.37
N PRO A 6 -10.52 -21.53 -22.83
CA PRO A 6 -11.37 -22.54 -22.24
C PRO A 6 -12.11 -21.93 -21.05
N ILE A 7 -13.37 -22.30 -20.85
CA ILE A 7 -14.27 -21.59 -19.92
C ILE A 7 -13.75 -21.53 -18.48
N PHE A 8 -12.90 -22.49 -18.10
CA PHE A 8 -12.23 -22.52 -16.80
C PHE A 8 -11.20 -21.40 -16.61
N ALA A 9 -10.60 -20.88 -17.68
CA ALA A 9 -9.59 -19.82 -17.62
C ALA A 9 -10.17 -18.54 -17.01
N PHE A 10 -11.42 -18.20 -17.34
CA PHE A 10 -12.13 -17.06 -16.76
C PHE A 10 -12.40 -17.27 -15.26
N GLN A 11 -12.74 -18.49 -14.85
CA GLN A 11 -12.96 -18.83 -13.44
C GLN A 11 -11.66 -18.70 -12.63
N VAL A 12 -10.55 -19.21 -13.16
CA VAL A 12 -9.23 -19.11 -12.53
C VAL A 12 -8.78 -17.66 -12.44
N GLN A 13 -8.90 -16.89 -13.54
CA GLN A 13 -8.58 -15.47 -13.56
C GLN A 13 -9.39 -14.69 -12.53
N TYR A 14 -10.68 -14.99 -12.38
CA TYR A 14 -11.55 -14.36 -11.39
C TYR A 14 -11.05 -14.59 -9.96
N TRP A 15 -10.77 -15.84 -9.59
CA TRP A 15 -10.25 -16.16 -8.26
C TRP A 15 -8.89 -15.53 -7.99
N ILE A 16 -7.98 -15.52 -8.97
CA ILE A 16 -6.68 -14.86 -8.84
C ILE A 16 -6.86 -13.36 -8.60
N THR A 17 -7.71 -12.70 -9.40
CA THR A 17 -7.96 -11.26 -9.27
C THR A 17 -8.60 -10.93 -7.93
N MET A 18 -9.54 -11.75 -7.45
CA MET A 18 -10.14 -11.60 -6.13
C MET A 18 -9.13 -11.76 -4.99
N LEU A 19 -8.25 -12.76 -5.06
CA LEU A 19 -7.19 -12.96 -4.06
C LEU A 19 -6.23 -11.78 -4.03
N LEU A 20 -5.80 -11.29 -5.19
CA LEU A 20 -4.93 -10.11 -5.29
C LEU A 20 -5.61 -8.85 -4.75
N LEU A 21 -6.91 -8.68 -5.00
CA LEU A 21 -7.68 -7.56 -4.47
C LEU A 21 -7.75 -7.57 -2.95
N VAL A 22 -8.07 -8.73 -2.36
CA VAL A 22 -8.08 -8.87 -0.89
C VAL A 22 -6.70 -8.61 -0.32
N PHE A 23 -5.65 -9.16 -0.92
CA PHE A 23 -4.27 -8.95 -0.47
C PHE A 23 -3.85 -7.48 -0.52
N ALA A 24 -4.17 -6.77 -1.61
CA ALA A 24 -3.90 -5.35 -1.76
C ALA A 24 -4.61 -4.52 -0.67
N LEU A 25 -5.91 -4.75 -0.45
CA LEU A 25 -6.68 -4.05 0.56
C LEU A 25 -6.14 -4.29 1.98
N VAL A 26 -5.67 -5.50 2.28
CA VAL A 26 -5.04 -5.82 3.56
C VAL A 26 -3.76 -5.00 3.75
N ILE A 27 -2.89 -4.93 2.73
CA ILE A 27 -1.65 -4.15 2.82
C ILE A 27 -1.93 -2.67 2.98
N GLU A 28 -2.81 -2.10 2.16
CA GLU A 28 -3.21 -0.69 2.23
C GLU A 28 -3.84 -0.36 3.59
N GLY A 29 -4.72 -1.22 4.09
CA GLY A 29 -5.36 -1.07 5.39
C GLY A 29 -4.35 -1.12 6.55
N VAL A 30 -3.41 -2.07 6.53
CA VAL A 30 -2.36 -2.17 7.55
C VAL A 30 -1.43 -0.95 7.51
N ALA A 31 -1.04 -0.51 6.31
CA ALA A 31 -0.21 0.69 6.13
C ALA A 31 -0.92 1.94 6.69
N LEU A 32 -2.20 2.10 6.38
CA LEU A 32 -3.02 3.24 6.84
C LEU A 32 -3.22 3.23 8.36
N VAL A 33 -3.55 2.08 8.95
CA VAL A 33 -3.67 1.93 10.41
C VAL A 33 -2.34 2.24 11.09
N HIS A 34 -1.23 1.76 10.54
CA HIS A 34 0.10 2.07 11.06
C HIS A 34 0.43 3.57 10.95
N ALA A 35 0.13 4.20 9.82
CA ALA A 35 0.34 5.64 9.61
C ALA A 35 -0.46 6.50 10.59
N ILE A 36 -1.70 6.11 10.89
CA ILE A 36 -2.53 6.79 11.89
C ILE A 36 -1.96 6.62 13.30
N THR A 37 -1.51 5.40 13.64
CA THR A 37 -1.03 5.04 14.99
C THR A 37 0.33 5.65 15.32
N GLN A 38 1.19 5.92 14.32
CA GLN A 38 2.52 6.47 14.55
C GLN A 38 2.50 7.93 15.04
N ARG A 39 3.39 8.27 15.99
CA ARG A 39 3.49 9.64 16.54
C ARG A 39 3.98 10.62 15.48
N GLY A 40 3.28 11.76 15.34
CA GLY A 40 3.57 12.76 14.30
C GLY A 40 4.94 13.41 14.41
N GLU A 41 5.50 13.50 15.61
CA GLU A 41 6.84 14.08 15.85
C GLU A 41 7.97 13.25 15.22
N ALA A 42 7.80 11.93 15.11
CA ALA A 42 8.78 11.06 14.47
C ALA A 42 8.88 11.32 12.95
N PHE A 43 7.80 11.75 12.30
CA PHE A 43 7.82 12.11 10.88
C PHE A 43 8.57 13.42 10.63
N ALA A 44 8.53 14.36 11.58
CA ALA A 44 9.29 15.60 11.50
C ALA A 44 10.80 15.33 11.63
N ALA A 45 11.20 14.33 12.43
CA ALA A 45 12.60 13.94 12.62
C ALA A 45 13.22 13.24 11.39
N ILE A 46 12.43 12.56 10.55
CA ILE A 46 12.90 11.93 9.30
C ILE A 46 13.12 12.98 8.19
N GLY A 47 12.48 14.15 8.28
CA GLY A 47 12.57 15.19 7.25
C GLY A 47 11.84 14.85 5.93
N THR A 48 11.08 13.75 5.90
CA THR A 48 10.21 13.37 4.77
C THR A 48 8.83 14.04 4.86
N LEU A 49 7.96 13.78 3.86
CA LEU A 49 6.57 14.24 3.78
C LEU A 49 5.85 14.20 5.15
N PRO A 50 5.08 15.25 5.53
CA PRO A 50 4.40 15.31 6.82
C PRO A 50 3.38 14.17 6.98
N LYS A 51 3.12 13.75 8.23
CA LYS A 51 2.18 12.66 8.58
C LYS A 51 0.84 12.76 7.84
N GLY A 52 0.30 13.98 7.71
CA GLY A 52 -0.95 14.22 6.99
C GLY A 52 -0.88 13.87 5.51
N GLY A 53 0.24 14.12 4.84
CA GLY A 53 0.44 13.78 3.43
C GLY A 53 0.43 12.27 3.19
N TRP A 54 1.13 11.50 4.01
CA TRP A 54 1.13 10.03 3.91
C TRP A 54 -0.25 9.43 4.20
N ILE A 55 -0.95 9.91 5.22
CA ILE A 55 -2.31 9.45 5.52
C ILE A 55 -3.25 9.79 4.36
N ALA A 56 -3.17 11.00 3.80
CA ALA A 56 -3.99 11.40 2.67
C ALA A 56 -3.74 10.51 1.44
N ILE A 57 -2.49 10.23 1.09
CA ILE A 57 -2.14 9.37 -0.05
C ILE A 57 -2.64 7.94 0.16
N LEU A 58 -2.39 7.35 1.33
CA LEU A 58 -2.83 5.99 1.65
C LEU A 58 -4.36 5.89 1.70
N ALA A 59 -5.04 6.89 2.27
CA ALA A 59 -6.50 6.91 2.35
C ALA A 59 -7.13 7.07 0.97
N VAL A 60 -6.60 7.97 0.13
CA VAL A 60 -7.07 8.14 -1.25
C VAL A 60 -6.82 6.88 -2.06
N CYS A 61 -5.65 6.25 -1.94
CA CYS A 61 -5.37 4.98 -2.62
C CYS A 61 -6.36 3.89 -2.19
N LEU A 62 -6.57 3.70 -0.88
CA LEU A 62 -7.49 2.69 -0.37
C LEU A 62 -8.93 2.92 -0.86
N VAL A 63 -9.40 4.16 -0.81
CA VAL A 63 -10.75 4.51 -1.30
C VAL A 63 -10.86 4.27 -2.81
N LEU A 64 -9.84 4.60 -3.60
CA LEU A 64 -9.84 4.37 -5.04
C LEU A 64 -9.78 2.86 -5.38
N THR A 65 -8.99 2.08 -4.66
CA THR A 65 -8.93 0.61 -4.80
C THR A 65 -10.29 0.00 -4.48
N LEU A 66 -10.97 0.47 -3.42
CA LEU A 66 -12.31 0.02 -3.04
C LEU A 66 -13.39 0.42 -4.05
N LEU A 67 -13.33 1.65 -4.59
CA LEU A 67 -14.32 2.16 -5.54
C LEU A 67 -14.18 1.49 -6.92
N THR A 68 -12.95 1.24 -7.35
CA THR A 68 -12.68 0.62 -8.65
C THR A 68 -12.87 -0.90 -8.63
N ASN A 69 -12.83 -1.54 -7.46
CA ASN A 69 -12.95 -3.00 -7.28
C ASN A 69 -12.10 -3.83 -8.25
N ASN A 70 -11.01 -3.24 -8.74
CA ASN A 70 -10.16 -3.84 -9.75
C ASN A 70 -8.72 -3.49 -9.46
N VAL A 71 -7.99 -4.47 -8.91
CA VAL A 71 -6.59 -4.30 -8.51
C VAL A 71 -5.66 -4.07 -9.70
N LEU A 72 -6.02 -4.57 -10.89
CA LEU A 72 -5.21 -4.43 -12.10
C LEU A 72 -5.41 -3.07 -12.78
N ASN A 73 -6.31 -2.24 -12.25
CA ASN A 73 -6.45 -0.87 -12.69
C ASN A 73 -5.24 -0.04 -12.20
N ILE A 74 -4.87 1.00 -12.94
CA ILE A 74 -3.67 1.79 -12.64
C ILE A 74 -3.69 2.35 -11.22
N PHE A 75 -4.87 2.66 -10.69
CA PHE A 75 -5.07 3.15 -9.33
C PHE A 75 -4.79 2.10 -8.26
N GLY A 76 -5.23 0.84 -8.45
CA GLY A 76 -4.92 -0.26 -7.52
C GLY A 76 -3.44 -0.58 -7.49
N LEU A 77 -2.78 -0.55 -8.66
CA LEU A 77 -1.32 -0.73 -8.74
C LEU A 77 -0.57 0.41 -8.04
N ILE A 78 -1.00 1.67 -8.23
CA ILE A 78 -0.42 2.82 -7.52
C ILE A 78 -0.66 2.71 -6.01
N GLY A 79 -1.83 2.26 -5.57
CA GLY A 79 -2.13 2.07 -4.15
C GLY A 79 -1.29 0.99 -3.47
N ILE A 80 -1.09 -0.15 -4.14
CA ILE A 80 -0.18 -1.19 -3.70
C ILE A 80 1.27 -0.66 -3.66
N ALA A 81 1.71 0.06 -4.70
CA ALA A 81 3.05 0.64 -4.72
C ALA A 81 3.25 1.66 -3.59
N ALA A 82 2.28 2.56 -3.37
CA ALA A 82 2.35 3.57 -2.31
C ALA A 82 2.37 2.94 -0.91
N SER A 83 1.57 1.90 -0.67
CA SER A 83 1.56 1.17 0.59
C SER A 83 2.84 0.37 0.82
N LEU A 84 3.41 -0.26 -0.22
CA LEU A 84 4.73 -0.90 -0.17
C LEU A 84 5.83 0.11 0.14
N ILE A 85 5.86 1.26 -0.56
CA ILE A 85 6.84 2.33 -0.29
C ILE A 85 6.72 2.78 1.16
N TYR A 86 5.50 3.03 1.67
CA TYR A 86 5.32 3.41 3.07
C TYR A 86 5.85 2.35 4.05
N LEU A 87 5.56 1.06 3.80
CA LEU A 87 5.97 -0.03 4.68
C LEU A 87 7.47 -0.34 4.61
N LEU A 88 8.14 -0.08 3.49
CA LEU A 88 9.55 -0.39 3.29
C LEU A 88 10.46 0.81 3.57
N ASP A 89 10.05 2.01 3.20
CA ASP A 89 10.83 3.23 3.37
C ASP A 89 10.52 3.85 4.74
N VAL A 90 9.28 4.33 4.91
CA VAL A 90 8.89 5.12 6.08
C VAL A 90 8.88 4.31 7.37
N ARG A 91 8.31 3.10 7.37
CA ARG A 91 8.30 2.24 8.57
C ARG A 91 9.71 1.86 9.00
N VAL A 92 10.61 1.54 8.06
CA VAL A 92 12.00 1.18 8.39
C VAL A 92 12.74 2.41 8.90
N GLY A 93 12.58 3.58 8.27
CA GLY A 93 13.15 4.84 8.75
C GLY A 93 12.67 5.24 10.15
N LEU A 94 11.37 5.07 10.45
CA LEU A 94 10.85 5.30 11.81
C LEU A 94 11.44 4.32 12.82
N ARG A 95 11.66 3.06 12.44
CA ARG A 95 12.26 2.05 13.31
C ARG A 95 13.73 2.35 13.58
N ASP A 96 14.49 2.71 12.56
CA ASP A 96 15.92 3.03 12.69
C ASP A 96 16.14 4.26 13.58
N LEU A 97 15.27 5.27 13.49
CA LEU A 97 15.28 6.41 14.41
C LEU A 97 14.98 6.02 15.86
N HIS A 98 14.02 5.11 16.07
CA HIS A 98 13.65 4.66 17.42
C HIS A 98 14.74 3.77 18.04
N ASP A 99 15.44 2.98 17.23
CA ASP A 99 16.50 2.07 17.67
C ASP A 99 17.86 2.77 17.87
N GLY A 100 17.97 4.07 17.58
CA GLY A 100 19.18 4.87 17.82
C GLY A 100 20.40 4.45 17.00
N ARG A 101 20.24 3.55 16.02
CA ARG A 101 21.31 3.15 15.09
C ARG A 101 21.40 4.16 13.95
N GLY A 102 21.87 5.36 14.28
CA GLY A 102 22.52 6.22 13.28
C GLY A 102 23.69 5.42 12.69
N SER A 103 23.70 5.26 11.38
CA SER A 103 24.71 4.55 10.60
C SER A 103 26.13 4.89 11.08
N SER A 104 26.79 3.94 11.75
CA SER A 104 28.24 3.95 11.91
C SER A 104 28.87 3.34 10.65
N TRP A 105 28.83 4.07 9.55
CA TRP A 105 29.62 3.82 8.36
C TRP A 105 30.13 5.15 7.83
#